data_AF-A0A947REI0-F1
#
_entry.id   AF-A0A947REI0-F1
#
_cell.length_a   1.000
_cell.length_b   1.000
_cell.length_c   1.000
_cell.angle_alpha   90.00
_cell.angle_beta   90.00
_cell.angle_gamma   90.00
#
_symmetry.space_group_name_H-M   'P 1'
#
loop_
_entity.id
_entity.type
_entity.pdbx_description
1 polymer ?
#
loop_
_entity_poly.entity_id
_entity_poly.type
_entity_poly.pdbx_seq_one_letter_code
_entity_poly.pdbx_strand_id
1 'polypeptide(L)' 'MHPALVGGTRYTVRDQQDYNNCVDYVNFNPVKHGYVTEPREWEHSSFHEYVKRGIYTQEKEFKTDLVVHGAEYD' A
#
# COMPACT_ATOMS: atom_id res chain seq x y z
N MET A 1 10.58 14.11 -4.77
CA MET A 1 10.15 13.58 -3.46
C MET A 1 8.63 13.55 -3.45
N HIS A 2 8.03 12.37 -3.62
CA HIS A 2 6.57 12.20 -3.61
C HIS A 2 6.15 11.81 -2.18
N PRO A 3 5.30 12.60 -1.50
CA PRO A 3 4.71 12.18 -0.25
C PRO A 3 3.63 11.11 -0.55
N ALA A 4 3.83 9.88 -0.05
CA ALA A 4 2.77 8.87 -0.02
C ALA A 4 1.95 9.08 1.27
N LEU A 5 0.62 9.12 1.14
CA LEU A 5 -0.29 9.27 2.27
C LEU A 5 -0.42 7.91 2.98
N VAL A 6 0.21 7.79 4.15
CA VAL A 6 0.11 6.64 5.03
C VAL A 6 -0.75 7.04 6.23
N GLY A 7 -1.97 6.50 6.35
CA GLY A 7 -2.79 6.53 7.57
C GLY A 7 -2.89 7.89 8.28
N GLY A 8 -3.27 8.96 7.60
CA GLY A 8 -3.63 10.24 8.23
C GLY A 8 -2.48 11.10 8.79
N THR A 9 -1.23 10.61 8.76
CA THR A 9 -0.06 11.35 9.27
C THR A 9 1.02 11.53 8.20
N ARG A 10 1.77 12.63 8.30
CA ARG A 10 2.90 12.89 7.38
C ARG A 10 4.05 11.93 7.72
N TYR A 11 4.30 10.95 6.85
CA TYR A 11 5.48 10.09 6.89
C TYR A 11 6.54 10.55 5.88
N THR A 12 7.81 10.52 6.29
CA THR A 12 8.94 10.85 5.41
C THR A 12 9.62 9.56 4.98
N VAL A 13 9.50 9.27 3.68
CA VAL A 13 10.15 8.14 3.03
C VAL A 13 11.67 8.32 3.03
N ARG A 14 12.40 7.29 3.47
CA ARG A 14 13.86 7.34 3.69
C ARG A 14 14.66 6.85 2.48
N ASP A 15 14.15 5.82 1.82
CA ASP A 15 14.78 5.19 0.66
C ASP A 15 13.72 4.52 -0.24
N GLN A 16 14.19 3.89 -1.32
CA GLN A 16 13.30 3.24 -2.30
C GLN A 16 12.59 2.01 -1.72
N GLN A 17 13.22 1.28 -0.79
CA GLN A 17 12.60 0.12 -0.18
C GLN A 17 11.48 0.54 0.78
N ASP A 18 11.74 1.58 1.56
CA ASP A 18 10.76 2.23 2.43
C ASP A 18 9.59 2.80 1.62
N TYR A 19 9.86 3.41 0.46
CA TYR A 19 8.82 3.82 -0.48
C TYR A 19 7.95 2.64 -0.91
N ASN A 20 8.57 1.55 -1.36
CA ASN A 20 7.84 0.37 -1.82
C ASN A 20 6.98 -0.23 -0.70
N ASN A 21 7.50 -0.28 0.53
CA ASN A 21 6.75 -0.73 1.70
C ASN A 21 5.55 0.19 2.00
N CYS A 22 5.72 1.51 1.89
CA CYS A 22 4.62 2.46 2.08
C CYS A 22 3.51 2.26 1.04
N VAL A 23 3.88 2.09 -0.23
CA VAL A 23 2.90 1.87 -1.29
C VAL A 23 2.20 0.52 -1.13
N ASP A 24 2.95 -0.53 -0.79
CA ASP A 24 2.38 -1.84 -0.53
C ASP A 24 1.41 -1.80 0.67
N TYR A 25 1.76 -1.08 1.74
CA TYR A 25 0.89 -0.86 2.90
C TYR A 25 -0.43 -0.19 2.51
N VAL A 26 -0.39 0.92 1.77
CA VAL A 26 -1.60 1.66 1.36
C VAL A 26 -2.53 0.79 0.51
N ASN A 27 -2.00 -0.02 -0.40
CA ASN A 27 -2.81 -0.91 -1.22
C ASN A 27 -3.31 -2.14 -0.44
N PHE A 28 -2.61 -2.56 0.62
CA PHE A 28 -3.02 -3.67 1.48
C PHE A 28 -4.01 -3.26 2.59
N ASN A 29 -4.07 -1.98 2.97
CA ASN A 29 -4.95 -1.49 4.02
C ASN A 29 -6.42 -1.95 3.90
N PRO A 30 -7.07 -1.94 2.72
CA PRO A 30 -8.44 -2.43 2.59
C PRO A 30 -8.63 -3.89 3.04
N VAL A 31 -7.63 -4.74 2.81
CA VAL A 31 -7.62 -6.13 3.29
C VAL A 31 -7.37 -6.18 4.79
N LYS A 32 -6.39 -5.41 5.27
CA LYS A 32 -6.07 -5.31 6.71
C LYS A 32 -7.28 -4.89 7.55
N HIS A 33 -8.10 -3.96 7.05
CA HIS A 33 -9.32 -3.49 7.70
C HIS A 33 -10.56 -4.34 7.37
N GLY A 34 -10.43 -5.40 6.58
CA GLY A 34 -11.50 -6.35 6.28
C GLY A 34 -12.58 -5.83 5.32
N TYR A 35 -12.30 -4.77 4.55
CA TYR A 35 -13.25 -4.25 3.54
C TYR A 35 -13.33 -5.14 2.31
N VAL A 36 -12.23 -5.81 1.96
CA VAL A 36 -12.12 -6.76 0.84
C VAL A 36 -11.20 -7.91 1.22
N THR A 37 -11.23 -9.01 0.46
CA THR A 37 -10.36 -10.17 0.70
C THR A 37 -9.00 -10.03 0.02
N GLU A 38 -8.94 -9.29 -1.09
CA GLU A 38 -7.71 -9.05 -1.85
C GLU A 38 -7.57 -7.59 -2.30
N PRO A 39 -6.33 -7.05 -2.44
CA PRO A 39 -6.12 -5.65 -2.82
C PRO A 39 -6.71 -5.27 -4.19
N ARG A 40 -6.76 -6.23 -5.13
CA ARG A 40 -7.32 -6.03 -6.47
C ARG A 40 -8.83 -5.81 -6.48
N GLU A 41 -9.52 -6.23 -5.42
CA GLU A 41 -10.97 -6.04 -5.25
C GLU A 41 -11.30 -4.61 -4.79
N TRP A 42 -10.32 -3.85 -4.32
CA TRP A 42 -10.52 -2.48 -3.86
C TRP A 42 -10.42 -1.45 -4.99
N GLU A 43 -11.55 -1.14 -5.63
CA GLU A 43 -11.66 -0.22 -6.77
C GLU A 43 -11.15 1.21 -6.50
N HIS A 44 -11.12 1.62 -5.24
CA HIS A 44 -10.69 2.97 -4.82
C HIS A 44 -9.20 3.07 -4.49
N SER A 45 -8.35 2.27 -5.15
CA SER A 45 -6.89 2.33 -5.02
C SER A 45 -6.19 2.61 -6.36
N SER A 46 -4.92 3.00 -6.30
CA SER A 46 -4.06 3.07 -7.48
C SER A 46 -3.54 1.69 -7.92
N PHE A 47 -3.93 0.59 -7.26
CA PHE A 47 -3.48 -0.76 -7.56
C PHE A 47 -3.69 -1.12 -9.05
N HIS A 48 -4.90 -0.87 -9.59
CA HIS A 48 -5.22 -1.23 -10.97
C HIS A 48 -4.37 -0.48 -11.99
N GLU A 49 -4.03 0.78 -11.71
CA GLU A 49 -3.13 1.57 -12.55
C GLU A 49 -1.70 1.01 -12.50
N TYR A 50 -1.26 0.54 -11.33
CA TYR A 50 0.05 -0.07 -11.16
C TYR A 50 0.14 -1.39 -11.92
N VAL A 51 -0.94 -2.17 -11.96
CA VAL A 51 -1.03 -3.38 -12.79
C VAL A 51 -1.00 -3.03 -14.28
N LYS A 52 -1.78 -2.04 -14.74
CA LYS A 52 -1.77 -1.59 -16.16
C LYS A 52 -0.39 -1.14 -16.63
N ARG A 53 0.39 -0.53 -15.74
CA ARG A 53 1.75 -0.05 -16.01
C ARG A 53 2.83 -1.13 -15.86
N GLY A 54 2.46 -2.36 -15.52
CA GLY A 54 3.40 -3.47 -15.30
C GLY A 54 4.27 -3.32 -14.06
N ILE A 55 3.90 -2.43 -13.13
CA ILE A 55 4.59 -2.24 -11.84
C ILE A 55 4.19 -3.37 -10.88
N TYR A 56 2.91 -3.73 -10.88
CA TYR A 56 2.36 -4.85 -10.12
C TYR A 56 1.85 -5.95 -11.06
N THR A 57 1.82 -7.17 -10.55
CA THR A 57 1.08 -8.29 -11.14
C THR A 57 -0.31 -8.36 -10.51
N GLN A 58 -1.27 -8.99 -11.20
CA GLN A 58 -2.60 -9.27 -10.65
C GLN A 58 -2.53 -10.14 -9.38
N GLU A 59 -1.53 -11.02 -9.33
CA GLU A 59 -1.27 -11.96 -8.24
C GLU A 59 -0.15 -11.45 -7.32
N LYS A 60 0.05 -10.13 -7.23
CA LYS A 60 1.08 -9.56 -6.35
C LYS A 60 0.79 -9.96 -4.92
N GLU A 61 1.76 -10.62 -4.29
CA GLU A 61 1.70 -10.94 -2.87
C GLU A 61 2.02 -9.71 -2.02
N PHE A 62 1.22 -9.50 -0.98
CA PHE A 62 1.42 -8.46 0.02
C PHE A 62 1.81 -9.12 1.34
N LYS A 63 2.75 -8.51 2.05
CA LYS A 63 3.15 -9.00 3.38
C LYS A 63 2.08 -8.62 4.40
N THR A 64 1.64 -9.59 5.18
CA THR A 64 0.60 -9.37 6.20
C THR A 64 1.14 -8.65 7.44
N ASP A 65 2.46 -8.71 7.65
CA ASP A 65 3.23 -8.09 8.71
C ASP A 65 3.92 -6.78 8.27
N LEU A 66 3.39 -6.11 7.24
CA LEU A 66 3.90 -4.81 6.79
C LEU A 66 3.77 -3.76 7.90
N VAL A 67 4.87 -3.55 8.63
CA VAL A 67 5.03 -2.46 9.59
C VAL A 67 5.75 -1.30 8.91
N VAL A 68 5.01 -0.23 8.64
CA VAL A 68 5.59 1.07 8.26
C VAL A 68 5.64 1.91 9.54
N HIS A 69 6.84 2.36 9.93
CA HIS A 69 7.03 3.10 11.18
C HIS A 69 6.15 4.37 11.21
N GLY A 70 5.25 4.47 12.19
CA GLY A 70 4.33 5.61 12.34
C GLY A 70 3.04 5.52 11.52
N ALA A 71 2.78 4.37 10.89
CA ALA A 71 1.54 4.07 10.15
C ALA A 71 0.44 3.39 10.99
N GLU A 72 0.72 3.14 12.27
CA GLU A 72 -0.22 2.50 13.19
C GLU A 72 -1.28 3.49 13.66
N TYR A 73 -2.36 3.61 12.88
CA TYR A 73 -3.64 4.12 13.37
C TYR A 73 -4.77 3.36 12.65
N ASP A 74 -5.76 2.93 13.43
CA ASP A 74 -6.95 2.19 12.99
C ASP A 74 -7.95 3.07 12.22
#